data_AF-A0A7C0ZNF7-F1
#
_entry.id   AF-A0A7C0ZNF7-F1
#
_cell.length_a   1.000
_cell.length_b   1.000
_cell.length_c   1.000
_cell.angle_alpha   90.00
_cell.angle_beta   90.00
_cell.angle_gamma   90.00
#
_symmetry.space_group_name_H-M   'P 1'
#
loop_
_entity.id
_entity.type
_entity.pdbx_description
1 polymer ?
#
loop_
_entity_poly.entity_id
_entity_poly.type
_entity_poly.pdbx_seq_one_letter_code
_entity_poly.pdbx_strand_id
1 'polypeptide(L)'
;MIAHVPKKKPELPEDIKRYLRLRERMKAKMPDFIRYDSHKVQRIGTSWRRPKGLHNKMRKRFAHKPPMVDIGYRVPRIVRGLHPSGFKEILVHNVNDLEKIDPRTEAARIAHTVGRRKRIQIERRALELGIRVLNPRYLRPHADNKVLFIAHAVHDLKWANPETDVIKPYEGLDQEEREAIIEEAKTLGYEVIEE
;
A
#
# COMPACT_ATOMS: atom_id res chain seq x y z
N MET A 1 25.94 -0.56 -5.93
CA MET A 1 24.85 -1.36 -6.55
C MET A 1 23.75 -1.52 -5.52
N ILE A 2 22.55 -0.98 -5.76
CA ILE A 2 21.44 -1.09 -4.80
C ILE A 2 20.90 -2.52 -4.87
N ALA A 3 21.12 -3.31 -3.81
CA ALA A 3 20.59 -4.68 -3.73
C ALA A 3 19.05 -4.65 -3.72
N HIS A 4 18.39 -5.51 -4.51
CA HIS A 4 16.94 -5.64 -4.51
C HIS A 4 16.46 -6.39 -3.25
N VAL A 5 15.69 -5.74 -2.37
CA VAL A 5 15.05 -6.40 -1.22
C VAL A 5 13.69 -6.90 -1.69
N PRO A 6 13.43 -8.21 -1.56
CA PRO A 6 12.16 -8.77 -1.96
C PRO A 6 11.05 -8.29 -1.03
N LYS A 7 9.89 -7.98 -1.61
CA LYS A 7 8.69 -7.63 -0.83
C LYS A 7 8.23 -8.84 -0.01
N LYS A 8 7.88 -8.63 1.27
CA LYS A 8 7.32 -9.68 2.15
C LYS A 8 6.16 -10.40 1.47
N LYS A 9 6.21 -11.73 1.37
CA LYS A 9 5.14 -12.60 0.84
C LYS A 9 4.43 -13.29 2.01
N PRO A 10 3.14 -13.65 1.87
CA PRO A 10 2.43 -14.36 2.91
C PRO A 10 2.86 -15.82 2.99
N GLU A 11 2.79 -16.38 4.18
CA GLU A 11 2.90 -17.82 4.41
C GLU A 11 1.52 -18.45 4.18
N LEU A 12 1.37 -19.19 3.08
CA LEU A 12 0.09 -19.79 2.67
C LEU A 12 0.22 -21.30 2.46
N PRO A 13 -0.80 -22.09 2.84
CA PRO A 13 -0.92 -23.50 2.45
C PRO A 13 -0.89 -23.67 0.92
N GLU A 14 -0.41 -24.82 0.46
CA GLU A 14 -0.25 -25.10 -0.98
C GLU A 14 -1.59 -25.09 -1.72
N ASP A 15 -2.67 -25.53 -1.06
CA ASP A 15 -4.03 -25.48 -1.62
C ASP A 15 -4.45 -24.06 -1.97
N ILE A 16 -4.19 -23.09 -1.08
CA ILE A 16 -4.54 -21.69 -1.31
C ILE A 16 -3.72 -21.13 -2.49
N LYS A 17 -2.43 -21.47 -2.59
CA LYS A 17 -1.59 -21.08 -3.72
C LYS A 17 -2.12 -21.63 -5.05
N ARG A 18 -2.56 -22.89 -5.07
CA ARG A 18 -3.21 -23.51 -6.24
C ARG A 18 -4.47 -22.74 -6.64
N TYR A 19 -5.35 -22.42 -5.69
CA TYR A 19 -6.56 -21.64 -5.96
C TYR A 19 -6.26 -20.20 -6.40
N LEU A 20 -5.19 -19.57 -5.92
CA LEU A 20 -4.75 -18.25 -6.37
C LEU A 20 -4.34 -18.26 -7.84
N ARG A 21 -3.56 -19.26 -8.27
CA ARG A 21 -3.20 -19.46 -9.69
C ARG A 21 -4.43 -19.75 -10.56
N LEU A 22 -5.39 -20.51 -10.04
CA LEU A 22 -6.66 -20.74 -10.74
C LEU A 22 -7.47 -19.45 -10.89
N ARG A 23 -7.55 -18.65 -9.81
CA ARG A 23 -8.22 -17.34 -9.83
C ARG A 23 -7.63 -16.41 -10.86
N GLU A 24 -6.31 -16.36 -10.98
CA GLU A 24 -5.61 -15.55 -11.98
C GLU A 24 -5.99 -15.97 -13.40
N ARG A 25 -5.97 -17.29 -13.69
CA ARG A 25 -6.43 -17.82 -14.98
C ARG A 25 -7.89 -17.50 -15.29
N MET A 26 -8.76 -17.59 -14.28
CA MET A 26 -10.19 -17.24 -14.43
C MET A 26 -10.37 -15.74 -14.66
N LYS A 27 -9.65 -14.89 -13.93
CA LYS A 27 -9.70 -13.43 -14.09
C LYS A 27 -9.20 -12.98 -15.46
N ALA A 28 -8.16 -13.61 -16.00
CA ALA A 28 -7.64 -13.31 -17.34
C ALA A 28 -8.67 -13.57 -18.45
N LYS A 29 -9.60 -14.52 -18.23
CA LYS A 29 -10.71 -14.80 -19.14
C LYS A 29 -11.99 -14.02 -18.80
N MET A 30 -12.00 -13.29 -17.68
CA MET A 30 -13.20 -12.63 -17.19
C MET A 30 -13.45 -11.37 -18.04
N PRO A 31 -14.68 -11.17 -18.54
CA PRO A 31 -15.04 -9.96 -19.24
C PRO A 31 -15.12 -8.77 -18.26
N ASP A 32 -14.97 -7.55 -18.77
CA ASP A 32 -15.02 -6.30 -17.97
C ASP A 32 -16.43 -5.96 -17.43
N PHE A 33 -17.46 -6.68 -17.87
CA PHE A 33 -18.86 -6.46 -17.52
C PHE A 33 -19.31 -5.01 -17.68
N ILE A 34 -19.15 -4.48 -18.89
CA ILE A 34 -19.52 -3.12 -19.24
C ILE A 34 -21.02 -3.04 -19.53
N ARG A 35 -21.66 -1.91 -19.20
CA ARG A 35 -23.05 -1.63 -19.56
C ARG A 35 -23.26 -1.62 -21.08
N TYR A 36 -24.39 -2.18 -21.52
CA TYR A 36 -24.78 -2.18 -22.93
C TYR A 36 -24.75 -0.77 -23.53
N ASP A 37 -24.09 -0.62 -24.68
CA ASP A 37 -23.97 0.61 -25.47
C ASP A 37 -23.35 1.83 -24.73
N SER A 38 -22.63 1.63 -23.62
CA SER A 38 -21.94 2.72 -22.93
C SER A 38 -20.87 3.42 -23.78
N HIS A 39 -20.25 2.69 -24.71
CA HIS A 39 -19.27 3.25 -25.64
C HIS A 39 -19.89 4.15 -26.72
N LYS A 40 -21.22 4.06 -26.94
CA LYS A 40 -21.89 4.85 -27.98
C LYS A 40 -22.27 6.25 -27.51
N VAL A 41 -22.53 6.42 -26.20
CA VAL A 41 -23.07 7.67 -25.67
C VAL A 41 -22.44 8.00 -24.32
N GLN A 42 -21.88 9.20 -24.20
CA GLN A 42 -21.18 9.66 -23.00
C GLN A 42 -22.06 9.70 -21.74
N ARG A 43 -23.36 10.00 -21.88
CA ARG A 43 -24.32 10.01 -20.75
C ARG A 43 -24.50 8.63 -20.09
N ILE A 44 -24.13 7.55 -20.79
CA ILE A 44 -24.25 6.18 -20.29
C ILE A 44 -22.89 5.76 -19.72
N GLY A 45 -22.79 5.74 -18.39
CA GLY A 45 -21.60 5.23 -17.71
C GLY A 45 -21.34 3.74 -17.94
N THR A 46 -20.12 3.30 -17.64
CA THR A 46 -19.65 1.92 -17.82
C THR A 46 -20.20 0.94 -16.77
N SER A 47 -20.72 1.43 -15.64
CA SER A 47 -21.26 0.63 -14.55
C SER A 47 -22.35 -0.34 -15.03
N TRP A 48 -22.13 -1.63 -14.83
CA TRP A 48 -23.03 -2.70 -15.23
C TRP A 48 -24.48 -2.43 -14.82
N ARG A 49 -25.41 -2.67 -15.76
CA ARG A 49 -26.85 -2.69 -15.50
C ARG A 49 -27.46 -3.84 -16.29
N ARG A 50 -28.35 -4.61 -15.65
CA ARG A 50 -29.03 -5.73 -16.30
C ARG A 50 -29.85 -5.19 -17.50
N PRO A 51 -29.60 -5.68 -18.74
CA PRO A 51 -30.33 -5.21 -19.91
C PRO A 51 -31.79 -5.68 -19.85
N LYS A 52 -32.74 -4.74 -19.90
CA LYS A 52 -34.18 -5.03 -19.75
C LYS A 52 -34.93 -5.17 -21.08
N GLY A 53 -34.55 -4.42 -22.12
CA GLY A 53 -35.31 -4.32 -23.37
C GLY A 53 -35.50 -5.66 -24.08
N LEU A 54 -36.70 -5.91 -24.63
CA LEU A 54 -37.06 -7.18 -25.26
C LEU A 54 -36.17 -7.52 -26.46
N HIS A 55 -35.84 -6.54 -27.29
CA HIS A 55 -34.98 -6.69 -28.47
C HIS A 55 -33.48 -6.52 -28.19
N ASN A 56 -33.09 -6.29 -26.93
CA ASN A 56 -31.69 -6.08 -26.58
C ASN A 56 -30.86 -7.33 -26.89
N LYS A 57 -29.86 -7.17 -27.76
CA LYS A 57 -29.02 -8.27 -28.26
C LYS A 57 -28.15 -8.90 -27.18
N MET A 58 -27.70 -8.10 -26.21
CA MET A 58 -26.97 -8.57 -25.04
C MET A 58 -27.87 -9.33 -24.07
N ARG A 59 -29.14 -8.90 -23.90
CA ARG A 59 -30.16 -9.69 -23.16
C ARG A 59 -30.38 -11.06 -23.80
N LYS A 60 -30.42 -11.10 -25.13
CA LYS A 60 -30.53 -12.32 -25.94
C LYS A 60 -29.21 -13.09 -26.11
N ARG A 61 -28.11 -12.67 -25.46
CA ARG A 61 -26.79 -13.33 -25.47
C ARG A 61 -26.19 -13.57 -26.87
N PHE A 62 -26.33 -12.60 -27.77
CA PHE A 62 -25.66 -12.65 -29.09
C PHE A 62 -24.13 -12.67 -28.92
N ALA A 63 -23.43 -13.54 -29.67
CA ALA A 63 -22.00 -13.81 -29.51
C ALA A 63 -21.09 -12.57 -29.64
N HIS A 64 -21.44 -11.65 -30.54
CA HIS A 64 -20.70 -10.41 -30.80
C HIS A 64 -21.02 -9.28 -29.79
N LYS A 65 -21.84 -9.55 -28.76
CA LYS A 65 -22.08 -8.61 -27.66
C LYS A 65 -21.36 -9.09 -26.39
N PRO A 66 -20.95 -8.16 -25.50
CA PRO A 66 -20.34 -8.54 -24.24
C PRO A 66 -21.23 -9.54 -23.47
N PRO A 67 -20.64 -10.55 -22.82
CA PRO A 67 -21.39 -11.54 -22.07
C PRO A 67 -22.17 -10.92 -20.90
N MET A 68 -23.26 -11.58 -20.53
CA MET A 68 -24.06 -11.18 -19.38
C MET A 68 -23.42 -11.66 -18.07
N VAL A 69 -23.49 -10.84 -17.01
CA VAL A 69 -23.11 -11.27 -15.66
C VAL A 69 -23.94 -12.50 -15.27
N ASP A 70 -23.23 -13.55 -14.84
CA ASP A 70 -23.79 -14.85 -14.44
C ASP A 70 -23.01 -15.42 -13.24
N ILE A 71 -23.60 -16.37 -12.51
CA ILE A 71 -23.00 -17.00 -11.32
C ILE A 71 -21.72 -17.77 -11.69
N GLY A 72 -21.65 -18.32 -12.91
CA GLY A 72 -20.50 -19.09 -13.40
C GLY A 72 -19.17 -18.31 -13.47
N TYR A 73 -19.21 -16.97 -13.49
CA TYR A 73 -17.99 -16.14 -13.47
C TYR A 73 -17.37 -15.98 -12.09
N ARG A 74 -17.99 -16.54 -11.05
CA ARG A 74 -17.55 -16.40 -9.67
C ARG A 74 -16.23 -17.14 -9.45
N VAL A 75 -15.24 -16.44 -8.89
CA VAL A 75 -13.95 -17.03 -8.48
C VAL A 75 -14.11 -17.94 -7.25
N PRO A 76 -13.17 -18.90 -7.02
CA PRO A 76 -13.25 -19.82 -5.88
C PRO A 76 -13.41 -19.09 -4.55
N ARG A 77 -14.25 -19.63 -3.66
CA ARG A 77 -14.64 -18.95 -2.42
C ARG A 77 -13.46 -18.65 -1.50
N ILE A 78 -12.52 -19.60 -1.39
CA ILE A 78 -11.36 -19.55 -0.48
C ILE A 78 -10.46 -18.34 -0.78
N VAL A 79 -10.26 -18.02 -2.06
CA VAL A 79 -9.33 -16.96 -2.50
C VAL A 79 -10.05 -15.68 -2.92
N ARG A 80 -11.36 -15.59 -2.74
CA ARG A 80 -12.16 -14.42 -3.09
C ARG A 80 -11.85 -13.30 -2.11
N GLY A 81 -11.54 -12.11 -2.63
CA GLY A 81 -11.21 -10.94 -1.80
C GLY A 81 -9.75 -10.84 -1.34
N LEU A 82 -8.91 -11.85 -1.59
CA LEU A 82 -7.47 -11.75 -1.31
C LEU A 82 -6.77 -10.79 -2.29
N HIS A 83 -5.76 -10.07 -1.83
CA HIS A 83 -4.88 -9.27 -2.69
C HIS A 83 -4.18 -10.18 -3.72
N PRO A 84 -3.77 -9.68 -4.91
CA PRO A 84 -3.00 -10.49 -5.87
C PRO A 84 -1.72 -11.12 -5.30
N SER A 85 -1.11 -10.50 -4.27
CA SER A 85 0.03 -11.10 -3.57
C SER A 85 -0.34 -12.25 -2.61
N GLY A 86 -1.63 -12.52 -2.41
CA GLY A 86 -2.15 -13.55 -1.51
C GLY A 86 -2.51 -13.10 -0.10
N PHE A 87 -2.17 -11.87 0.30
CA PHE A 87 -2.57 -11.34 1.61
C PHE A 87 -4.07 -11.08 1.68
N LYS A 88 -4.66 -11.28 2.86
CA LYS A 88 -5.97 -10.73 3.19
C LYS A 88 -5.80 -9.26 3.59
N GLU A 89 -6.61 -8.40 2.99
CA GLU A 89 -6.49 -6.95 3.17
C GLU A 89 -7.29 -6.52 4.40
N ILE A 90 -6.64 -5.83 5.34
CA ILE A 90 -7.28 -5.21 6.49
C ILE A 90 -7.22 -3.70 6.34
N LEU A 91 -8.38 -3.05 6.48
CA LEU A 91 -8.47 -1.60 6.46
C LEU A 91 -8.06 -1.05 7.82
N VAL A 92 -7.10 -0.14 7.84
CA VAL A 92 -6.50 0.44 9.05
C VAL A 92 -6.76 1.94 9.09
N HIS A 93 -7.19 2.44 10.25
CA HIS A 93 -7.46 3.86 10.50
C HIS A 93 -6.51 4.48 11.52
N ASN A 94 -6.05 3.69 12.48
CA ASN A 94 -5.18 4.14 13.57
C ASN A 94 -4.03 3.14 13.82
N VAL A 95 -3.18 3.44 14.79
CA VAL A 95 -2.03 2.59 15.15
C VAL A 95 -2.47 1.32 15.87
N ASN A 96 -3.48 1.38 16.73
CA ASN A 96 -4.01 0.25 17.50
C ASN A 96 -4.63 -0.84 16.61
N ASP A 97 -5.15 -0.47 15.44
CA ASP A 97 -5.68 -1.43 14.46
C ASP A 97 -4.59 -2.34 13.90
N LEU A 98 -3.31 -1.92 13.94
CA LEU A 98 -2.18 -2.74 13.46
C LEU A 98 -1.88 -3.92 14.37
N GLU A 99 -2.15 -3.80 15.67
CA GLU A 99 -1.85 -4.85 16.65
C GLU A 99 -2.74 -6.09 16.49
N LYS A 100 -3.89 -5.92 15.83
CA LYS A 100 -4.85 -7.00 15.56
C LYS A 100 -4.51 -7.82 14.31
N ILE A 101 -3.47 -7.44 13.57
CA ILE A 101 -3.15 -8.01 12.25
C ILE A 101 -2.06 -9.08 12.40
N ASP A 102 -2.28 -10.27 11.82
CA ASP A 102 -1.21 -11.27 11.71
C ASP A 102 -0.28 -10.92 10.53
N PRO A 103 1.02 -10.62 10.77
CA PRO A 103 1.96 -10.25 9.72
C PRO A 103 2.25 -11.37 8.69
N ARG A 104 1.90 -12.63 8.98
CA ARG A 104 2.14 -13.78 8.09
C ARG A 104 1.08 -13.93 7.01
N THR A 105 -0.19 -13.68 7.35
CA THR A 105 -1.32 -13.92 6.44
C THR A 105 -2.04 -12.65 5.98
N GLU A 106 -1.91 -11.56 6.74
CA GLU A 106 -2.69 -10.34 6.54
C GLU A 106 -1.77 -9.15 6.22
N ALA A 107 -2.32 -8.19 5.47
CA ALA A 107 -1.62 -6.96 5.10
C ALA A 107 -2.51 -5.75 5.38
N ALA A 108 -1.88 -4.66 5.84
CA ALA A 108 -2.56 -3.43 6.16
C ALA A 108 -2.79 -2.59 4.88
N ARG A 109 -4.00 -2.08 4.71
CA ARG A 109 -4.32 -0.97 3.81
C ARG A 109 -4.76 0.21 4.64
N ILE A 110 -4.01 1.30 4.58
CA ILE A 110 -4.35 2.52 5.29
C ILE A 110 -5.52 3.20 4.57
N ALA A 111 -6.59 3.53 5.31
CA ALA A 111 -7.74 4.20 4.75
C ALA A 111 -7.37 5.57 4.14
N HIS A 112 -8.12 6.00 3.12
CA HIS A 112 -7.88 7.28 2.44
C HIS A 112 -8.08 8.49 3.36
N THR A 113 -8.96 8.38 4.36
CA THR A 113 -9.29 9.46 5.31
C THR A 113 -8.17 9.75 6.31
N VAL A 114 -7.16 8.89 6.43
CA VAL A 114 -6.06 9.08 7.38
C VAL A 114 -5.10 10.15 6.86
N GLY A 115 -4.97 11.25 7.61
CA GLY A 115 -4.07 12.35 7.30
C GLY A 115 -2.58 12.00 7.42
N ARG A 116 -1.72 12.81 6.79
CA ARG A 116 -0.26 12.60 6.70
C ARG A 116 0.41 12.23 8.02
N ARG A 117 0.17 13.01 9.09
CA ARG A 117 0.80 12.81 10.40
C ARG A 117 0.54 11.41 10.96
N LYS A 118 -0.71 10.96 10.96
CA LYS A 118 -1.09 9.62 11.42
C LYS A 118 -0.55 8.53 10.48
N ARG A 119 -0.52 8.78 9.17
CA ARG A 119 0.04 7.81 8.21
C ARG A 119 1.51 7.51 8.49
N ILE A 120 2.32 8.52 8.80
CA ILE A 120 3.74 8.32 9.14
C ILE A 120 3.86 7.45 10.38
N GLN A 121 3.06 7.71 11.42
CA GLN A 121 3.04 6.90 12.64
C GLN A 121 2.63 5.44 12.37
N ILE A 122 1.58 5.22 11.57
CA ILE A 122 1.12 3.89 11.19
C ILE A 122 2.18 3.16 10.35
N GLU A 123 2.82 3.84 9.39
CA GLU A 123 3.85 3.24 8.56
C GLU A 123 5.10 2.86 9.38
N ARG A 124 5.52 3.70 10.34
CA ARG A 124 6.62 3.39 11.29
C ARG A 124 6.28 2.18 12.14
N ARG A 125 5.13 2.19 12.81
CA ARG A 125 4.70 1.08 13.67
C ARG A 125 4.51 -0.23 12.88
N ALA A 126 4.00 -0.15 11.65
CA ALA A 126 3.85 -1.32 10.79
C ALA A 126 5.21 -1.92 10.42
N LEU A 127 6.24 -1.11 10.22
CA LEU A 127 7.60 -1.58 9.95
C LEU A 127 8.18 -2.31 11.16
N GLU A 128 8.01 -1.75 12.38
CA GLU A 128 8.42 -2.39 13.64
C GLU A 128 7.77 -3.76 13.82
N LEU A 129 6.46 -3.86 13.56
CA LEU A 129 5.70 -5.11 13.64
C LEU A 129 5.93 -6.05 12.43
N GLY A 130 6.71 -5.63 11.44
CA GLY A 130 6.95 -6.36 10.20
C GLY A 130 5.68 -6.58 9.35
N ILE A 131 4.65 -5.75 9.52
CA ILE A 131 3.40 -5.81 8.76
C ILE A 131 3.58 -5.13 7.41
N ARG A 132 3.14 -5.78 6.34
CA ARG A 132 3.20 -5.19 5.00
C ARG A 132 2.07 -4.18 4.80
N VAL A 133 2.42 -2.93 4.55
CA VAL A 133 1.48 -1.90 4.09
C VAL A 133 1.34 -1.97 2.56
N LEU A 134 0.10 -2.03 2.05
CA LEU A 134 -0.18 -2.16 0.60
C LEU A 134 -0.10 -0.82 -0.15
N ASN A 135 -0.41 0.28 0.53
CA ASN A 135 -0.38 1.63 -0.01
C ASN A 135 0.59 2.53 0.78
N PRO A 136 1.90 2.22 0.81
CA PRO A 136 2.89 3.09 1.44
C PRO A 136 3.03 4.39 0.65
N ARG A 137 3.14 5.52 1.35
CA ARG A 137 3.37 6.83 0.72
C ARG A 137 4.69 7.47 1.12
N TYR A 138 5.04 7.40 2.40
CA TYR A 138 6.17 8.17 2.94
C TYR A 138 7.35 7.24 3.24
N LEU A 139 7.07 6.05 3.78
CA LEU A 139 8.06 5.02 4.02
C LEU A 139 7.94 3.95 2.92
N ARG A 140 8.82 4.00 1.92
CA ARG A 140 9.00 2.86 0.99
C ARG A 140 9.98 1.87 1.62
N PRO A 141 9.73 0.56 1.57
CA PRO A 141 10.61 -0.42 2.22
C PRO A 141 11.91 -0.73 1.47
N HIS A 142 12.49 0.22 0.70
CA HIS A 142 13.70 -0.10 -0.07
C HIS A 142 14.75 1.00 -0.11
N ALA A 143 15.90 0.69 0.53
CA ALA A 143 17.22 1.35 0.55
C ALA A 143 17.17 2.89 0.67
N ASP A 144 17.22 3.51 1.85
CA ASP A 144 18.28 3.41 2.84
C ASP A 144 17.77 3.75 4.25
N ASN A 145 17.96 2.85 5.21
CA ASN A 145 17.75 3.12 6.65
C ASN A 145 18.95 3.87 7.29
N LYS A 146 19.53 4.84 6.57
CA LYS A 146 20.38 5.91 7.14
C LYS A 146 20.07 7.28 6.50
N VAL A 147 19.74 7.32 5.21
CA VAL A 147 19.60 8.58 4.44
C VAL A 147 18.28 9.34 4.71
N LEU A 148 17.20 8.64 5.08
CA LEU A 148 15.91 9.27 5.38
C LEU A 148 15.84 9.96 6.75
N PHE A 149 16.76 9.62 7.66
CA PHE A 149 16.88 10.28 8.97
C PHE A 149 17.56 11.66 8.83
N ILE A 150 18.62 11.73 8.01
CA ILE A 150 19.38 12.95 7.72
C ILE A 150 18.57 13.94 6.88
N ALA A 151 17.88 13.48 5.82
CA ALA A 151 17.13 14.38 4.94
C ALA A 151 15.91 15.04 5.62
N HIS A 152 15.32 14.39 6.62
CA HIS A 152 14.22 14.98 7.39
C HIS A 152 14.75 15.96 8.45
N ALA A 153 15.88 15.66 9.09
CA ALA A 153 16.56 16.55 10.03
C ALA A 153 17.06 17.85 9.35
N VAL A 154 17.64 17.74 8.14
CA VAL A 154 18.11 18.90 7.34
C VAL A 154 16.94 19.73 6.80
N HIS A 155 15.81 19.08 6.47
CA HIS A 155 14.58 19.78 6.10
C HIS A 155 14.06 20.57 7.32
N ASP A 156 13.93 19.94 8.48
CA ASP A 156 13.39 20.60 9.67
C ASP A 156 14.30 21.76 10.18
N LEU A 157 15.62 21.70 9.97
CA LEU A 157 16.58 22.81 10.24
C LEU A 157 16.40 24.03 9.33
N LYS A 158 15.85 23.85 8.12
CA LYS A 158 15.72 24.93 7.11
C LYS A 158 14.58 25.91 7.42
N TRP A 159 13.68 25.57 8.35
CA TRP A 159 12.56 26.41 8.80
C TRP A 159 12.58 26.67 10.32
N ALA A 160 13.59 26.20 11.04
CA ALA A 160 13.77 26.50 12.46
C ALA A 160 14.35 27.91 12.64
N ASN A 161 13.85 28.65 13.62
CA ASN A 161 14.35 29.99 13.93
C ASN A 161 15.50 29.88 14.94
N PRO A 162 16.74 30.29 14.62
CA PRO A 162 17.93 30.00 15.42
C PRO A 162 17.89 30.44 16.89
N GLU A 163 17.04 31.41 17.23
CA GLU A 163 17.01 32.04 18.57
C GLU A 163 15.99 31.42 19.55
N THR A 164 15.08 30.52 19.13
CA THR A 164 13.93 30.14 19.99
C THR A 164 13.65 28.64 20.14
N ASP A 165 14.17 27.78 19.27
CA ASP A 165 13.80 26.36 19.28
C ASP A 165 14.88 25.46 19.92
N VAL A 166 14.56 24.89 21.08
CA VAL A 166 15.40 23.90 21.79
C VAL A 166 15.16 22.51 21.20
N ILE A 167 16.18 21.94 20.56
CA ILE A 167 16.15 20.57 20.05
C ILE A 167 16.49 19.61 21.20
N LYS A 168 15.58 18.68 21.53
CA LYS A 168 15.88 17.62 22.51
C LYS A 168 16.85 16.59 21.90
N PRO A 169 17.93 16.21 22.59
CA PRO A 169 18.93 15.29 22.05
C PRO A 169 18.37 13.87 21.89
N TYR A 170 18.84 13.19 20.85
CA TYR A 170 18.43 11.85 20.44
C TYR A 170 18.83 10.78 21.47
N GLU A 171 17.97 10.48 22.43
CA GLU A 171 18.16 9.34 23.35
C GLU A 171 18.11 8.01 22.58
N GLY A 172 19.21 7.24 22.60
CA GLY A 172 19.28 5.87 22.07
C GLY A 172 20.19 5.60 20.85
N LEU A 173 21.10 6.50 20.47
CA LEU A 173 22.13 6.27 19.45
C LEU A 173 23.46 5.88 20.10
N ASP A 174 24.18 4.91 19.52
CA ASP A 174 25.55 4.54 19.90
C ASP A 174 26.51 5.74 19.71
N GLN A 175 27.58 5.80 20.52
CA GLN A 175 28.52 6.93 20.58
C GLN A 175 29.07 7.29 19.18
N GLU A 176 29.42 6.27 18.38
CA GLU A 176 29.95 6.41 17.02
C GLU A 176 28.95 7.04 16.05
N GLU A 177 27.66 6.74 16.19
CA GLU A 177 26.63 7.28 15.29
C GLU A 177 26.32 8.75 15.61
N ARG A 178 26.51 9.16 16.88
CA ARG A 178 26.41 10.57 17.29
C ARG A 178 27.57 11.40 16.74
N GLU A 179 28.78 10.87 16.84
CA GLU A 179 30.00 11.53 16.36
C GLU A 179 30.00 11.70 14.83
N ALA A 180 29.54 10.69 14.08
CA ALA A 180 29.43 10.77 12.63
C ALA A 180 28.47 11.88 12.15
N ILE A 181 27.35 12.08 12.85
CA ILE A 181 26.37 13.15 12.54
C ILE A 181 26.96 14.53 12.85
N ILE A 182 27.73 14.65 13.94
CA ILE A 182 28.40 15.89 14.34
C ILE A 182 29.52 16.25 13.34
N GLU A 183 30.28 15.27 12.86
CA GLU A 183 31.32 15.47 11.84
C GLU A 183 30.72 15.90 10.49
N GLU A 184 29.62 15.27 10.08
CA GLU A 184 28.88 15.64 8.87
C GLU A 184 28.27 17.05 8.99
N ALA A 185 27.86 17.48 10.19
CA ALA A 185 27.41 18.85 10.44
C ALA A 185 28.55 19.88 10.40
N LYS A 186 29.74 19.55 10.94
CA LYS A 186 30.93 20.42 10.90
C LYS A 186 31.48 20.58 9.48
N THR A 187 31.46 19.52 8.68
CA THR A 187 31.87 19.57 7.25
C THR A 187 30.93 20.42 6.38
N LEU A 188 29.66 20.55 6.78
CA LEU A 188 28.69 21.43 6.13
C LEU A 188 28.71 22.88 6.68
N GLY A 189 29.58 23.18 7.65
CA GLY A 189 29.83 24.53 8.16
C GLY A 189 28.86 25.00 9.27
N TYR A 190 28.20 24.07 9.96
CA TYR A 190 27.35 24.39 11.11
C TYR A 190 28.15 24.37 12.42
N GLU A 191 27.96 25.39 13.27
CA GLU A 191 28.54 25.43 14.61
C GLU A 191 27.73 24.52 15.55
N VAL A 192 28.39 23.51 16.11
CA VAL A 192 27.82 22.62 17.11
C VAL A 192 28.26 23.13 18.48
N ILE A 193 27.32 23.68 19.26
CA ILE A 193 27.57 24.09 20.64
C ILE A 193 27.35 22.84 21.51
N GLU A 194 28.43 22.33 22.09
CA GLU A 194 28.42 21.25 23.07
C GLU A 194 28.14 21.85 24.45
N GLU A 195 27.08 21.39 25.13
CA GLU A 195 26.98 21.46 26.59
C GLU A 195 27.37 20.10 27.20
#